data_AF-A0A956BA60-F1
#
_entry.id   AF-A0A956BA60-F1
#
_cell.length_a   1.000
_cell.length_b   1.000
_cell.length_c   1.000
_cell.angle_alpha   90.00
_cell.angle_beta   90.00
_cell.angle_gamma   90.00
#
_symmetry.space_group_name_H-M   'P 1'
#
loop_
_entity.id
_entity.type
_entity.pdbx_description
1 polymer ?
#
loop_
_entity_poly.entity_id
_entity_poly.type
_entity_poly.pdbx_seq_one_letter_code
_entity_poly.pdbx_strand_id
1 'polypeptide(L)'
;ADVVRWLDDPPPPPAPPPAPRPRWVWAAAGSLAVAAAVALIATRPRAPSVVEVEPLEVAEVAPAPAPELTGVVTPPPSPPPTPPPPRATPSRGTGSSAQQERLERELTSTLSRRGLTHADISGLPETKRPYRAWRRAKGRKQTARAVDALQDLTPAVEKVALTPAILEARLDRLMKSMRGARREVPPVLLEEVERGYFELRVQAKEARTEARFISVARRIGMLEAKLRKYVYGD
;
A
#
# COMPACT_ATOMS: atom_id res chain seq x y z
N ALA A 1 88.35 -12.49 9.61
CA ALA A 1 87.48 -13.47 8.95
C ALA A 1 86.55 -14.02 10.01
N ASP A 2 85.27 -13.65 9.97
CA ASP A 2 84.15 -14.59 10.01
C ASP A 2 82.83 -13.83 9.96
N VAL A 3 82.08 -14.14 8.91
CA VAL A 3 80.77 -13.58 8.55
C VAL A 3 79.73 -14.58 9.02
N VAL A 4 78.89 -14.22 9.99
CA VAL A 4 77.70 -15.00 10.32
C VAL A 4 76.46 -14.23 9.87
N ARG A 5 76.04 -14.61 8.66
CA ARG A 5 74.73 -14.36 8.05
C ARG A 5 73.66 -14.98 8.96
N TRP A 6 72.82 -14.17 9.59
CA TRP A 6 71.53 -14.64 10.10
C TRP A 6 70.47 -14.41 9.03
N LEU A 7 69.83 -15.52 8.69
CA LEU A 7 68.83 -15.70 7.65
C LEU A 7 67.53 -14.96 8.00
N ASP A 8 66.98 -14.26 7.00
CA ASP A 8 65.55 -13.96 6.85
C ASP A 8 64.74 -15.26 7.01
N ASP A 9 63.99 -15.37 8.11
CA ASP A 9 62.90 -16.33 8.21
C ASP A 9 61.63 -15.66 7.66
N PRO A 10 61.06 -16.13 6.53
CA PRO A 10 59.83 -15.54 6.00
C PRO A 10 58.65 -15.84 6.94
N PRO A 11 57.73 -14.87 7.13
CA PRO A 11 56.60 -15.05 8.02
C PRO A 11 55.69 -16.19 7.54
N PRO A 12 55.05 -16.93 8.48
CA PRO A 12 54.16 -18.03 8.13
C PRO A 12 52.96 -17.55 7.30
N PRO A 13 52.46 -18.39 6.36
CA PRO A 13 51.33 -18.02 5.53
C PRO A 13 50.04 -17.85 6.36
N PRO A 14 49.13 -16.96 5.94
CA PRO A 14 47.87 -16.73 6.64
C PRO A 14 46.98 -17.98 6.65
N ALA A 15 46.30 -18.21 7.77
CA ALA A 15 45.39 -19.34 7.95
C ALA A 15 44.23 -19.30 6.92
N PRO A 16 43.78 -20.48 6.43
CA PRO A 16 42.66 -20.54 5.49
C PRO A 16 41.34 -20.10 6.15
N PRO A 17 40.42 -19.47 5.38
CA PRO A 17 39.13 -19.05 5.91
C PRO A 17 38.26 -20.25 6.31
N PRO A 18 37.42 -20.11 7.35
CA PRO A 18 36.55 -21.19 7.82
C PRO A 18 35.51 -21.58 6.76
N ALA A 19 35.29 -22.89 6.61
CA ALA A 19 34.35 -23.45 5.65
C ALA A 19 32.89 -22.97 5.90
N PRO A 20 32.10 -22.72 4.84
CA PRO A 20 30.71 -22.31 4.97
C PRO A 20 29.84 -23.44 5.53
N ARG A 21 29.13 -23.17 6.63
CA ARG A 21 28.21 -24.13 7.25
C ARG A 21 26.97 -24.36 6.38
N PRO A 22 26.48 -25.61 6.23
CA PRO A 22 25.28 -25.91 5.45
C PRO A 22 24.01 -25.36 6.11
N ARG A 23 23.21 -24.62 5.34
CA ARG A 23 21.95 -23.96 5.75
C ARG A 23 20.71 -24.78 5.38
N TRP A 24 20.56 -26.03 5.82
CA TRP A 24 19.37 -26.81 5.46
C TRP A 24 18.99 -27.85 6.51
N VAL A 25 18.48 -27.44 7.67
CA VAL A 25 17.59 -28.28 8.51
C VAL A 25 16.77 -27.32 9.35
N TRP A 26 15.46 -27.17 9.11
CA TRP A 26 14.39 -26.80 10.07
C TRP A 26 13.09 -26.62 9.27
N ALA A 27 12.53 -27.71 8.75
CA ALA A 27 11.19 -27.71 8.17
C ALA A 27 10.57 -29.11 8.29
N ALA A 28 10.32 -29.58 9.51
CA ALA A 28 9.45 -30.73 9.77
C ALA A 28 9.04 -30.80 11.26
N ALA A 29 8.03 -30.02 11.66
CA ALA A 29 7.21 -30.30 12.85
C ALA A 29 6.05 -29.27 12.89
N GLY A 30 4.82 -29.68 12.58
CA GLY A 30 3.67 -28.79 12.74
C GLY A 30 2.38 -29.16 12.01
N SER A 31 2.21 -30.40 11.54
CA SER A 31 0.98 -30.86 10.89
C SER A 31 0.34 -31.97 11.71
N LEU A 32 -0.42 -31.65 12.78
CA LEU A 32 -1.36 -32.60 13.41
C LEU A 32 -2.33 -31.99 14.46
N ALA A 33 -2.71 -30.71 14.36
CA ALA A 33 -3.62 -30.08 15.37
C ALA A 33 -4.77 -29.22 14.80
N VAL A 34 -5.13 -29.37 13.52
CA VAL A 34 -6.15 -28.50 12.87
C VAL A 34 -7.50 -29.21 12.64
N ALA A 35 -7.59 -30.53 12.83
CA ALA A 35 -8.79 -31.29 12.47
C ALA A 35 -9.96 -31.18 13.49
N ALA A 36 -9.74 -30.72 14.73
CA ALA A 36 -10.78 -30.76 15.76
C ALA A 36 -11.62 -29.48 15.91
N ALA A 37 -11.18 -28.33 15.36
CA ALA A 37 -11.87 -27.05 15.58
C ALA A 37 -12.98 -26.72 14.55
N VAL A 38 -13.02 -27.42 13.41
CA VAL A 38 -13.97 -27.12 12.32
C VAL A 38 -15.34 -27.78 12.55
N ALA A 39 -15.44 -28.80 13.40
CA ALA A 39 -16.70 -29.52 13.62
C ALA A 39 -17.71 -28.81 14.55
N LEU A 40 -17.32 -27.73 15.26
CA LEU A 40 -18.20 -27.10 16.27
C LEU A 40 -18.98 -25.86 15.79
N ILE A 41 -18.75 -25.39 14.55
CA ILE A 41 -19.40 -24.17 14.03
C ILE A 41 -20.61 -24.49 13.11
N ALA A 42 -20.77 -25.75 12.69
CA ALA A 42 -21.78 -26.15 11.71
C ALA A 42 -23.23 -26.28 12.26
N THR A 43 -23.47 -26.06 13.55
CA THR A 43 -24.78 -26.37 14.20
C THR A 43 -25.52 -25.17 14.81
N ARG A 44 -25.23 -23.92 14.40
CA ARG A 44 -26.08 -22.79 14.80
C ARG A 44 -27.16 -22.50 13.75
N PRO A 45 -28.46 -22.75 14.05
CA PRO A 45 -29.56 -22.36 13.17
C PRO A 45 -29.67 -20.83 13.12
N ARG A 46 -29.71 -20.30 11.89
CA ARG A 46 -29.82 -18.87 11.61
C ARG A 46 -31.30 -18.50 11.49
N ALA A 47 -31.77 -17.61 12.35
CA ALA A 47 -33.14 -17.08 12.28
C ALA A 47 -33.34 -16.26 10.99
N PRO A 48 -34.49 -16.38 10.31
CA PRO A 48 -34.81 -15.56 9.14
C PRO A 48 -35.36 -14.19 9.58
N SER A 49 -34.62 -13.13 9.29
CA SER A 49 -35.13 -11.75 9.33
C SER A 49 -35.85 -11.44 8.02
N VAL A 50 -37.18 -11.36 8.11
CA VAL A 50 -38.10 -10.88 7.06
C VAL A 50 -37.83 -9.38 6.85
N VAL A 51 -37.51 -8.99 5.61
CA VAL A 51 -37.49 -7.60 5.17
C VAL A 51 -38.72 -7.41 4.30
N GLU A 52 -39.65 -6.62 4.80
CA GLU A 52 -40.87 -6.17 4.14
C GLU A 52 -40.48 -5.20 3.02
N VAL A 53 -40.87 -5.50 1.79
CA VAL A 53 -40.61 -4.66 0.61
C VAL A 53 -41.95 -4.07 0.17
N GLU A 54 -42.15 -2.78 0.39
CA GLU A 54 -43.23 -2.00 -0.25
C GLU A 54 -43.02 -1.96 -1.78
N PRO A 55 -44.05 -2.22 -2.59
CA PRO A 55 -44.00 -1.96 -4.03
C PRO A 55 -44.37 -0.51 -4.34
N LEU A 56 -43.46 0.23 -4.99
CA LEU A 56 -43.78 1.50 -5.64
C LEU A 56 -44.66 1.25 -6.88
N GLU A 57 -45.81 1.91 -6.93
CA GLU A 57 -46.72 1.95 -8.07
C GLU A 57 -46.05 2.55 -9.31
N VAL A 58 -46.17 1.82 -10.43
CA VAL A 58 -45.84 2.32 -11.77
C VAL A 58 -47.16 2.81 -12.39
N ALA A 59 -47.30 4.13 -12.52
CA ALA A 59 -48.37 4.72 -13.32
C ALA A 59 -47.88 4.87 -14.78
N GLU A 60 -48.44 4.01 -15.63
CA GLU A 60 -48.47 4.13 -17.09
C GLU A 60 -49.61 5.08 -17.50
N VAL A 61 -49.42 5.96 -18.50
CA VAL A 61 -50.41 6.36 -19.54
C VAL A 61 -49.73 7.28 -20.59
N ALA A 62 -49.87 6.91 -21.87
CA ALA A 62 -49.41 7.56 -23.12
C ALA A 62 -50.29 8.78 -23.56
N PRO A 63 -50.28 9.35 -24.79
CA PRO A 63 -49.36 9.32 -25.97
C PRO A 63 -49.00 10.74 -26.53
N ALA A 64 -48.26 10.79 -27.66
CA ALA A 64 -47.82 12.00 -28.39
C ALA A 64 -48.97 12.84 -29.03
N PRO A 65 -48.74 14.11 -29.42
CA PRO A 65 -48.29 14.40 -30.80
C PRO A 65 -47.35 15.62 -30.98
N ALA A 66 -46.62 15.65 -32.10
CA ALA A 66 -46.00 16.86 -32.69
C ALA A 66 -46.99 17.52 -33.68
N PRO A 67 -46.93 18.85 -33.93
CA PRO A 67 -46.09 19.35 -35.04
C PRO A 67 -45.46 20.75 -34.86
N GLU A 68 -44.50 21.00 -35.76
CA GLU A 68 -43.78 22.20 -36.22
C GLU A 68 -44.27 23.60 -35.85
N LEU A 69 -43.33 24.53 -35.60
CA LEU A 69 -43.37 25.90 -36.12
C LEU A 69 -41.95 26.47 -36.34
N THR A 70 -41.71 26.80 -37.59
CA THR A 70 -40.54 27.49 -38.18
C THR A 70 -40.39 28.89 -37.59
N GLY A 71 -39.20 29.20 -37.06
CA GLY A 71 -38.83 30.56 -36.64
C GLY A 71 -37.42 30.88 -37.08
N VAL A 72 -37.28 31.51 -38.25
CA VAL A 72 -36.04 32.15 -38.70
C VAL A 72 -35.80 33.36 -37.81
N VAL A 73 -34.79 33.27 -36.93
CA VAL A 73 -34.29 34.43 -36.18
C VAL A 73 -32.95 34.83 -36.78
N THR A 74 -32.96 35.96 -37.48
CA THR A 74 -31.79 36.68 -37.97
C THR A 74 -30.91 37.10 -36.77
N PRO A 75 -29.60 36.79 -36.73
CA PRO A 75 -28.74 37.30 -35.67
C PRO A 75 -28.45 38.82 -35.86
N PRO A 76 -28.37 39.61 -34.78
CA PRO A 76 -27.93 41.01 -34.84
C PRO A 76 -26.43 41.12 -35.16
N PRO A 77 -25.95 42.28 -35.67
CA PRO A 77 -24.56 42.46 -36.10
C PRO A 77 -23.55 42.35 -34.94
N SER A 78 -22.43 41.70 -35.23
CA SER A 78 -21.31 41.48 -34.31
C SER A 78 -20.76 42.81 -33.74
N PRO A 79 -20.52 42.90 -32.42
CA PRO A 79 -19.76 44.01 -31.85
C PRO A 79 -18.27 43.94 -32.28
N PRO A 80 -17.55 45.07 -32.28
CA PRO A 80 -16.14 45.13 -32.70
C PRO A 80 -15.24 44.25 -31.84
N PRO A 81 -14.09 43.79 -32.37
CA PRO A 81 -13.21 42.86 -31.68
C PRO A 81 -12.66 43.46 -30.38
N THR A 82 -13.03 42.84 -29.27
CA THR A 82 -12.43 43.07 -27.95
C THR A 82 -10.92 42.84 -28.03
N PRO A 83 -10.08 43.74 -27.47
CA PRO A 83 -8.64 43.51 -27.38
C PRO A 83 -8.36 42.19 -26.66
N PRO A 84 -7.31 41.44 -27.07
CA PRO A 84 -7.00 40.16 -26.44
C PRO A 84 -6.79 40.37 -24.94
N PRO A 85 -7.33 39.48 -24.08
CA PRO A 85 -7.10 39.59 -22.64
C PRO A 85 -5.58 39.60 -22.37
N PRO A 86 -5.12 40.39 -21.39
CA PRO A 86 -3.70 40.41 -21.03
C PRO A 86 -3.25 38.98 -20.77
N ARG A 87 -2.23 38.56 -21.52
CA ARG A 87 -1.63 37.23 -21.43
C ARG A 87 -1.13 37.07 -20.00
N ALA A 88 -1.90 36.37 -19.17
CA ALA A 88 -1.52 36.06 -17.80
C ALA A 88 -0.17 35.35 -17.84
N THR A 89 0.87 36.04 -17.38
CA THR A 89 2.17 35.45 -17.10
C THR A 89 1.96 34.25 -16.18
N PRO A 90 2.40 33.04 -16.51
CA PRO A 90 2.29 31.91 -15.59
C PRO A 90 3.07 32.29 -14.33
N SER A 91 2.34 32.44 -13.22
CA SER A 91 2.89 32.70 -11.90
C SER A 91 3.73 31.49 -11.50
N ARG A 92 5.00 31.56 -11.84
CA ARG A 92 5.99 30.48 -11.75
C ARG A 92 6.53 30.50 -10.34
N GLY A 93 5.91 29.76 -9.41
CA GLY A 93 6.53 29.57 -8.10
C GLY A 93 5.70 28.84 -7.06
N THR A 94 4.40 29.08 -6.99
CA THR A 94 3.55 28.59 -5.89
C THR A 94 2.56 27.49 -6.29
N GLY A 95 2.19 27.41 -7.58
CA GLY A 95 1.25 26.39 -8.05
C GLY A 95 1.80 24.95 -8.00
N SER A 96 3.10 24.78 -8.30
CA SER A 96 3.70 23.43 -8.41
C SER A 96 3.88 22.73 -7.05
N SER A 97 4.19 23.47 -5.99
CA SER A 97 4.28 22.91 -4.63
C SER A 97 2.90 22.53 -4.08
N ALA A 98 1.92 23.42 -4.22
CA ALA A 98 0.53 23.14 -3.82
C ALA A 98 -0.06 21.95 -4.60
N GLN A 99 0.24 21.83 -5.89
CA GLN A 99 -0.14 20.69 -6.71
C GLN A 99 0.53 19.40 -6.24
N GLN A 100 1.82 19.43 -5.91
CA GLN A 100 2.52 18.27 -5.35
C GLN A 100 1.85 17.82 -4.04
N GLU A 101 1.58 18.73 -3.11
CA GLU A 101 0.92 18.41 -1.83
C GLU A 101 -0.49 17.83 -2.02
N ARG A 102 -1.25 18.35 -3.00
CA ARG A 102 -2.56 17.79 -3.36
C ARG A 102 -2.42 16.34 -3.83
N LEU A 103 -1.48 16.06 -4.73
CA LEU A 103 -1.24 14.72 -5.27
C LEU A 103 -0.68 13.76 -4.21
N GLU A 104 0.15 14.24 -3.27
CA GLU A 104 0.63 13.42 -2.15
C GLU A 104 -0.52 13.04 -1.20
N ARG A 105 -1.45 13.95 -0.94
CA ARG A 105 -2.68 13.67 -0.18
C ARG A 105 -3.58 12.68 -0.91
N GLU A 106 -3.74 12.84 -2.21
CA GLU A 106 -4.51 11.92 -3.06
C GLU A 106 -3.91 10.51 -3.05
N LEU A 107 -2.59 10.39 -3.24
CA LEU A 107 -1.88 9.11 -3.13
C LEU A 107 -2.09 8.48 -1.75
N THR A 108 -1.96 9.25 -0.67
CA THR A 108 -2.15 8.76 0.70
C THR A 108 -3.58 8.26 0.93
N SER A 109 -4.57 8.99 0.41
CA SER A 109 -5.99 8.59 0.45
C SER A 109 -6.23 7.30 -0.33
N THR A 110 -5.70 7.19 -1.55
CA THR A 110 -5.81 6.00 -2.40
C THR A 110 -5.15 4.79 -1.76
N LEU A 111 -3.95 4.94 -1.20
CA LEU A 111 -3.27 3.89 -0.44
C LEU A 111 -4.13 3.40 0.74
N SER A 112 -4.66 4.34 1.53
CA SER A 112 -5.50 4.03 2.69
C SER A 112 -6.81 3.33 2.29
N ARG A 113 -7.43 3.76 1.20
CA ARG A 113 -8.64 3.14 0.63
C ARG A 113 -8.38 1.69 0.23
N ARG A 114 -7.23 1.43 -0.41
CA ARG A 114 -6.82 0.08 -0.85
C ARG A 114 -6.13 -0.76 0.23
N GLY A 115 -5.96 -0.23 1.45
CA GLY A 115 -5.26 -0.92 2.53
C GLY A 115 -3.76 -1.13 2.26
N LEU A 116 -3.16 -0.31 1.40
CA LEU A 116 -1.75 -0.37 1.04
C LEU A 116 -0.93 0.70 1.78
N THR A 117 0.37 0.48 1.88
CA THR A 117 1.34 1.43 2.44
C THR A 117 2.40 1.80 1.39
N HIS A 118 3.15 2.87 1.64
CA HIS A 118 4.31 3.23 0.82
C HIS A 118 5.35 2.11 0.71
N ALA A 119 5.48 1.26 1.73
CA ALA A 119 6.39 0.12 1.69
C ALA A 119 5.91 -0.95 0.69
N ASP A 120 4.60 -1.15 0.55
CA ASP A 120 4.03 -2.15 -0.35
C ASP A 120 4.26 -1.76 -1.81
N ILE A 121 3.91 -0.53 -2.17
CA ILE A 121 4.10 -0.02 -3.54
C ILE A 121 5.57 0.09 -3.96
N SER A 122 6.51 0.06 -2.99
CA SER A 122 7.94 0.03 -3.30
C SER A 122 8.43 -1.33 -3.81
N GLY A 123 7.72 -2.40 -3.45
CA GLY A 123 8.03 -3.79 -3.82
C GLY A 123 7.29 -4.30 -5.05
N LEU A 124 6.16 -3.68 -5.41
CA LEU A 124 5.30 -4.12 -6.50
C LEU A 124 5.87 -3.74 -7.89
N PRO A 125 5.87 -4.65 -8.88
CA PRO A 125 6.49 -4.40 -10.18
C PRO A 125 5.88 -3.19 -10.91
N GLU A 126 4.56 -3.04 -10.85
CA GLU A 126 3.82 -1.98 -11.55
C GLU A 126 4.08 -0.58 -10.98
N THR A 127 4.21 -0.46 -9.66
CA THR A 127 4.34 0.83 -8.96
C THR A 127 5.78 1.17 -8.58
N LYS A 128 6.71 0.20 -8.62
CA LYS A 128 8.12 0.37 -8.23
C LYS A 128 8.85 1.45 -9.03
N ARG A 129 8.65 1.52 -10.35
CA ARG A 129 9.30 2.54 -11.21
C ARG A 129 8.81 3.96 -10.89
N PRO A 130 7.51 4.28 -10.98
CA PRO A 130 7.02 5.62 -10.67
C PRO A 130 7.27 6.00 -9.20
N TYR A 131 7.15 5.04 -8.26
CA TYR A 131 7.48 5.29 -6.86
C TYR A 131 8.95 5.66 -6.63
N ARG A 132 9.88 4.98 -7.30
CA ARG A 132 11.31 5.34 -7.25
C ARG A 132 11.58 6.70 -7.90
N ALA A 133 10.91 7.03 -8.99
CA ALA A 133 11.02 8.33 -9.65
C ALA A 133 10.55 9.46 -8.72
N TRP A 134 9.37 9.31 -8.11
CA TRP A 134 8.84 10.24 -7.12
C TRP A 134 9.79 10.40 -5.93
N ARG A 135 10.26 9.30 -5.33
CA ARG A 135 11.17 9.36 -4.17
C ARG A 135 12.49 10.07 -4.50
N ARG A 136 13.05 9.83 -5.71
CA ARG A 136 14.26 10.53 -6.19
C ARG A 136 14.00 12.02 -6.44
N ALA A 137 12.88 12.37 -7.06
CA ALA A 137 12.50 13.75 -7.32
C ALA A 137 12.28 14.53 -6.01
N LYS A 138 11.58 13.93 -5.05
CA LYS A 138 11.37 14.48 -3.71
C LYS A 138 12.69 14.71 -2.97
N GLY A 139 13.60 13.73 -2.98
CA GLY A 139 14.93 13.88 -2.37
C GLY A 139 15.81 14.95 -3.01
N ARG A 140 15.62 15.24 -4.30
CA ARG A 140 16.33 16.30 -5.04
C ARG A 140 15.58 17.63 -5.06
N LYS A 141 14.45 17.76 -4.34
CA LYS A 141 13.57 18.94 -4.33
C LYS A 141 13.11 19.36 -5.74
N GLN A 142 12.95 18.40 -6.66
CA GLN A 142 12.51 18.63 -8.04
C GLN A 142 10.99 18.50 -8.12
N THR A 143 10.26 19.59 -7.81
CA THR A 143 8.79 19.58 -7.69
C THR A 143 8.09 19.13 -8.98
N ALA A 144 8.48 19.66 -10.14
CA ALA A 144 7.87 19.29 -11.42
C ALA A 144 7.98 17.78 -11.69
N ARG A 145 9.17 17.19 -11.52
CA ARG A 145 9.37 15.74 -11.69
C ARG A 145 8.67 14.90 -10.63
N ALA A 146 8.48 15.45 -9.42
CA ALA A 146 7.73 14.78 -8.37
C ALA A 146 6.24 14.76 -8.71
N VAL A 147 5.70 15.85 -9.26
CA VAL A 147 4.32 15.95 -9.77
C VAL A 147 4.09 14.94 -10.89
N ASP A 148 4.95 14.91 -11.90
CA ASP A 148 4.83 13.96 -13.02
C ASP A 148 4.83 12.51 -12.52
N ALA A 149 5.78 12.17 -11.63
CA ALA A 149 5.84 10.84 -11.06
C ALA A 149 4.63 10.47 -10.18
N LEU A 150 4.01 11.44 -9.51
CA LEU A 150 2.78 11.22 -8.73
C LEU A 150 1.55 11.02 -9.62
N GLN A 151 1.49 11.73 -10.75
CA GLN A 151 0.43 11.54 -11.76
C GLN A 151 0.47 10.14 -12.38
N ASP A 152 1.66 9.57 -12.56
CA ASP A 152 1.80 8.17 -12.99
C ASP A 152 1.55 7.17 -11.87
N LEU A 153 1.98 7.49 -10.64
CA LEU A 153 1.93 6.58 -9.51
C LEU A 153 0.50 6.30 -9.04
N THR A 154 -0.32 7.33 -8.90
CA THR A 154 -1.69 7.20 -8.37
C THR A 154 -2.55 6.21 -9.18
N PRO A 155 -2.69 6.34 -10.52
CA PRO A 155 -3.45 5.37 -11.31
C PRO A 155 -2.80 3.99 -11.36
N ALA A 156 -1.47 3.90 -11.27
CA ALA A 156 -0.79 2.61 -11.15
C ALA A 156 -1.18 1.92 -9.83
N VAL A 157 -1.22 2.66 -8.73
CA VAL A 157 -1.67 2.15 -7.42
C VAL A 157 -3.12 1.70 -7.46
N GLU A 158 -4.00 2.32 -8.25
CA GLU A 158 -5.40 1.89 -8.39
C GLU A 158 -5.56 0.59 -9.17
N LYS A 159 -4.65 0.30 -10.11
CA LYS A 159 -4.68 -0.91 -10.95
C LYS A 159 -4.04 -2.14 -10.31
N VAL A 160 -3.23 -1.95 -9.26
CA VAL A 160 -2.55 -3.06 -8.57
C VAL A 160 -3.55 -4.15 -8.16
N ALA A 161 -3.27 -5.40 -8.50
CA ALA A 161 -4.03 -6.53 -7.98
C ALA A 161 -3.73 -6.74 -6.49
N LEU A 162 -4.78 -6.79 -5.66
CA LEU A 162 -4.63 -7.11 -4.22
C LEU A 162 -4.50 -8.62 -4.05
N THR A 163 -3.27 -9.09 -3.91
CA THR A 163 -2.96 -10.52 -3.82
C THR A 163 -2.59 -10.94 -2.39
N PRO A 164 -2.84 -12.21 -1.98
CA PRO A 164 -2.46 -12.71 -0.66
C PRO A 164 -0.96 -12.51 -0.34
N ALA A 165 -0.10 -12.55 -1.35
CA ALA A 165 1.34 -12.30 -1.21
C ALA A 165 1.66 -10.92 -0.61
N ILE A 166 0.81 -9.90 -0.84
CA ILE A 166 0.97 -8.58 -0.21
C ILE A 166 0.74 -8.68 1.29
N LEU A 167 -0.32 -9.38 1.74
CA LEU A 167 -0.59 -9.57 3.17
C LEU A 167 0.52 -10.37 3.85
N GLU A 168 1.01 -11.42 3.19
CA GLU A 168 2.15 -12.21 3.69
C GLU A 168 3.40 -11.35 3.86
N ALA A 169 3.76 -10.55 2.85
CA ALA A 169 4.90 -9.64 2.95
C ALA A 169 4.73 -8.61 4.08
N ARG A 170 3.50 -8.12 4.33
CA ARG A 170 3.22 -7.23 5.47
C ARG A 170 3.36 -7.94 6.81
N LEU A 171 2.82 -9.15 6.93
CA LEU A 171 2.94 -9.98 8.12
C LEU A 171 4.41 -10.29 8.43
N ASP A 172 5.23 -10.60 7.42
CA ASP A 172 6.66 -10.84 7.59
C ASP A 172 7.40 -9.60 8.07
N ARG A 173 7.05 -8.42 7.55
CA ARG A 173 7.61 -7.15 8.05
C ARG A 173 7.19 -6.88 9.49
N LEU A 174 5.92 -7.11 9.84
CA LEU A 174 5.44 -6.98 11.22
C LEU A 174 6.22 -7.91 12.16
N MET A 175 6.40 -9.17 11.78
CA MET A 175 7.20 -10.12 12.57
C MET A 175 8.65 -9.66 12.72
N LYS A 176 9.27 -9.18 11.65
CA LYS A 176 10.63 -8.63 11.70
C LYS A 176 10.73 -7.43 12.64
N SER A 177 9.75 -6.53 12.58
CA SER A 177 9.65 -5.38 13.48
C SER A 177 9.47 -5.80 14.94
N MET A 178 8.58 -6.76 15.23
CA MET A 178 8.41 -7.28 16.61
C MET A 178 9.72 -7.87 17.16
N ARG A 179 10.43 -8.66 16.34
CA ARG A 179 11.73 -9.23 16.73
C ARG A 179 12.77 -8.16 17.02
N GLY A 180 12.81 -7.08 16.21
CA GLY A 180 13.70 -5.95 16.43
C GLY A 180 13.35 -5.15 17.69
N ALA A 181 12.05 -4.98 17.95
CA ALA A 181 11.50 -4.17 19.03
C ALA A 181 11.44 -4.90 20.39
N ARG A 182 11.78 -6.19 20.45
CA ARG A 182 11.59 -7.04 21.64
C ARG A 182 12.28 -6.54 22.91
N ARG A 183 13.35 -5.75 22.77
CA ARG A 183 14.08 -5.16 23.92
C ARG A 183 13.51 -3.82 24.37
N GLU A 184 12.78 -3.14 23.52
CA GLU A 184 12.31 -1.76 23.72
C GLU A 184 10.84 -1.72 24.11
N VAL A 185 10.07 -2.75 23.72
CA VAL A 185 8.62 -2.81 23.91
C VAL A 185 8.28 -3.64 25.15
N PRO A 186 7.33 -3.20 26.00
CA PRO A 186 6.86 -3.98 27.15
C PRO A 186 6.36 -5.38 26.75
N PRO A 187 6.67 -6.44 27.52
CA PRO A 187 6.29 -7.82 27.18
C PRO A 187 4.79 -8.01 26.93
N VAL A 188 3.94 -7.39 27.76
CA VAL A 188 2.48 -7.47 27.64
C VAL A 188 1.99 -6.98 26.28
N LEU A 189 2.59 -5.90 25.77
CA LEU A 189 2.22 -5.36 24.47
C LEU A 189 2.73 -6.24 23.33
N LEU A 190 3.93 -6.79 23.48
CA LEU A 190 4.50 -7.71 22.50
C LEU A 190 3.64 -8.97 22.37
N GLU A 191 3.17 -9.54 23.48
CA GLU A 191 2.24 -10.68 23.49
C GLU A 191 0.92 -10.36 22.79
N GLU A 192 0.38 -9.15 22.99
CA GLU A 192 -0.86 -8.72 22.33
C GLU A 192 -0.66 -8.60 20.81
N VAL A 193 0.45 -8.01 20.37
CA VAL A 193 0.79 -7.89 18.94
C VAL A 193 1.07 -9.26 18.33
N GLU A 194 1.74 -10.17 19.04
CA GLU A 194 1.97 -11.54 18.60
C GLU A 194 0.66 -12.33 18.45
N ARG A 195 -0.26 -12.23 19.41
CA ARG A 195 -1.59 -12.84 19.30
C ARG A 195 -2.36 -12.33 18.08
N GLY A 196 -2.40 -11.01 17.91
CA GLY A 196 -3.02 -10.37 16.75
C GLY A 196 -2.36 -10.80 15.43
N TYR A 197 -1.03 -10.94 15.41
CA TYR A 197 -0.30 -11.45 14.25
C TYR A 197 -0.75 -12.86 13.85
N PHE A 198 -0.87 -13.79 14.80
CA PHE A 198 -1.29 -15.16 14.51
C PHE A 198 -2.73 -15.25 13.97
N GLU A 199 -3.66 -14.48 14.55
CA GLU A 199 -5.03 -14.38 14.03
C GLU A 199 -5.05 -13.86 12.59
N LEU A 200 -4.32 -12.77 12.33
CA LEU A 200 -4.28 -12.15 11.01
C LEU A 200 -3.61 -13.05 9.97
N ARG A 201 -2.66 -13.90 10.37
CA ARG A 201 -2.06 -14.89 9.48
C ARG A 201 -3.05 -15.94 9.01
N VAL A 202 -3.98 -16.37 9.87
CA VAL A 202 -5.08 -17.27 9.46
C VAL A 202 -6.03 -16.53 8.52
N GLN A 203 -6.46 -15.33 8.89
CA GLN A 203 -7.40 -14.54 8.09
C GLN A 203 -6.84 -14.13 6.72
N ALA A 204 -5.53 -13.86 6.63
CA ALA A 204 -4.88 -13.52 5.36
C ALA A 204 -4.98 -14.65 4.33
N LYS A 205 -4.93 -15.92 4.77
CA LYS A 205 -5.12 -17.09 3.89
C LYS A 205 -6.56 -17.23 3.39
N GLU A 206 -7.51 -16.71 4.14
CA GLU A 206 -8.95 -16.77 3.84
C GLU A 206 -9.48 -15.50 3.14
N ALA A 207 -8.63 -14.50 2.93
CA ALA A 207 -8.97 -13.21 2.33
C ALA A 207 -9.12 -13.34 0.80
N ARG A 208 -10.24 -13.96 0.36
CA ARG A 208 -10.56 -14.15 -1.06
C ARG A 208 -11.24 -12.94 -1.72
N THR A 209 -11.72 -11.99 -0.92
CA THR A 209 -12.41 -10.78 -1.42
C THR A 209 -11.61 -9.53 -1.10
N GLU A 210 -11.73 -8.50 -1.94
CA GLU A 210 -11.06 -7.21 -1.73
C GLU A 210 -11.44 -6.58 -0.38
N ALA A 211 -12.71 -6.64 0.02
CA ALA A 211 -13.16 -6.12 1.31
C ALA A 211 -12.46 -6.84 2.50
N ARG A 212 -12.32 -8.18 2.42
CA ARG A 212 -11.59 -8.95 3.45
C ARG A 212 -10.11 -8.61 3.44
N PHE A 213 -9.50 -8.50 2.26
CA PHE A 213 -8.11 -8.09 2.12
C PHE A 213 -7.87 -6.73 2.80
N ILE A 214 -8.69 -5.73 2.47
CA ILE A 214 -8.55 -4.37 3.01
C ILE A 214 -8.73 -4.40 4.54
N SER A 215 -9.70 -5.15 5.05
CA SER A 215 -9.91 -5.32 6.48
C SER A 215 -8.68 -5.90 7.20
N VAL A 216 -8.13 -7.01 6.68
CA VAL A 216 -6.92 -7.64 7.23
C VAL A 216 -5.72 -6.69 7.14
N ALA A 217 -5.52 -6.03 5.99
CA ALA A 217 -4.43 -5.09 5.78
C ALA A 217 -4.50 -3.88 6.73
N ARG A 218 -5.70 -3.38 7.03
CA ARG A 218 -5.90 -2.34 8.04
C ARG A 218 -5.55 -2.82 9.44
N ARG A 219 -5.99 -4.03 9.83
CA ARG A 219 -5.65 -4.62 11.13
C ARG A 219 -4.13 -4.82 11.28
N ILE A 220 -3.44 -5.29 10.24
CA ILE A 220 -1.97 -5.35 10.22
C ILE A 220 -1.38 -3.95 10.43
N GLY A 221 -1.90 -2.94 9.72
CA GLY A 221 -1.45 -1.55 9.87
C GLY A 221 -1.63 -0.99 11.29
N MET A 222 -2.72 -1.33 11.98
CA MET A 222 -2.93 -0.95 13.37
C MET A 222 -1.90 -1.58 14.32
N LEU A 223 -1.56 -2.85 14.11
CA LEU A 223 -0.51 -3.52 14.87
C LEU A 223 0.88 -2.91 14.60
N GLU A 224 1.19 -2.62 13.34
CA GLU A 224 2.43 -1.92 12.95
C GLU A 224 2.52 -0.51 13.57
N ALA A 225 1.41 0.22 13.63
CA ALA A 225 1.35 1.55 14.24
C ALA A 225 1.49 1.47 15.77
N LYS A 226 0.80 0.51 16.40
CA LYS A 226 0.92 0.24 17.84
C LYS A 226 2.36 -0.07 18.20
N LEU A 227 3.05 -0.94 17.45
CA LEU A 227 4.45 -1.25 17.71
C LEU A 227 5.36 -0.02 17.53
N ARG A 228 5.17 0.77 16.45
CA ARG A 228 5.97 1.98 16.18
C ARG A 228 5.84 3.04 17.25
N LYS A 229 4.63 3.28 17.77
CA LYS A 229 4.38 4.24 18.84
C LYS A 229 5.26 4.00 20.07
N TYR A 230 5.51 2.74 20.43
CA TYR A 230 6.36 2.42 21.57
C TYR A 230 7.85 2.46 21.26
N VAL A 231 8.24 2.11 20.03
CA VAL A 231 9.65 2.11 19.60
C VAL A 231 10.17 3.55 19.35
N TYR A 232 9.34 4.41 18.75
CA TYR A 232 9.77 5.73 18.26
C TYR A 232 9.12 6.91 18.98
N GLY A 233 8.09 6.68 19.81
CA GLY A 233 7.40 7.75 20.55
C GLY A 233 6.44 8.60 19.72
N ASP A 234 6.12 8.18 18.48
CA ASP A 234 5.17 8.84 17.56
C ASP A 234 3.69 8.66 17.94
#